data_AF-A0A7V8A832-F1
#
_entry.id   AF-A0A7V8A832-F1
#
_cell.length_a   1.000
_cell.length_b   1.000
_cell.length_c   1.000
_cell.angle_alpha   90.00
_cell.angle_beta   90.00
_cell.angle_gamma   90.00
#
_symmetry.space_group_name_H-M   'P 1'
#
loop_
_entity.id
_entity.type
_entity.pdbx_description
1 polymer ?
#
loop_
_entity_poly.entity_id
_entity_poly.type
_entity_poly.pdbx_seq_one_letter_code
_entity_poly.pdbx_strand_id
1 'polypeptide(L)'
;DAFTSDAIPTHMITQEAIAMMMSKIRPDGVLVVHISNRYLGLQNIVADGAHAGGFAVMEGSRDGNDANPNADTGVRAIILAHNEERLARYHGPVWTHMYPRPNPRPWTDDHTDIMTAIRDNY
;
A
#
# COMPACT_ATOMS: atom_id res chain seq x y z
N ASP A 1 -8.06 -12.38 -3.72
CA ASP A 1 -7.53 -11.00 -3.64
C ASP A 1 -6.79 -10.71 -4.94
N ALA A 2 -6.91 -9.49 -5.48
CA ALA A 2 -6.29 -9.14 -6.76
C ALA A 2 -4.74 -9.19 -6.71
N PHE A 3 -4.16 -9.16 -5.51
CA PHE A 3 -2.71 -9.23 -5.28
C PHE A 3 -2.18 -10.64 -4.93
N THR A 4 -3.07 -11.63 -4.81
CA THR A 4 -2.71 -13.04 -4.51
C THR A 4 -2.30 -13.88 -5.74
N SER A 5 -2.34 -13.32 -6.96
CA SER A 5 -1.99 -14.01 -8.22
C SER A 5 -0.66 -13.51 -8.80
N ASP A 6 -0.01 -14.32 -9.65
CA ASP A 6 1.25 -14.00 -10.33
C ASP A 6 1.17 -12.74 -11.23
N ALA A 7 -0.03 -12.31 -11.60
CA ALA A 7 -0.27 -11.05 -12.28
C ALA A 7 -0.80 -10.00 -11.29
N ILE A 8 0.08 -9.10 -10.85
CA ILE A 8 -0.30 -7.95 -10.04
C ILE A 8 -0.97 -6.92 -10.95
N PRO A 9 -2.18 -6.44 -10.64
CA PRO A 9 -2.79 -5.36 -11.39
C PRO A 9 -2.09 -4.05 -11.02
N THR A 10 -0.94 -3.79 -11.62
CA THR A 10 -0.12 -2.58 -11.39
C THR A 10 -0.94 -1.30 -11.58
N HIS A 11 -1.88 -1.32 -12.52
CA HIS A 11 -2.86 -0.25 -12.79
C HIS A 11 -3.85 0.03 -11.64
N MET A 12 -3.94 -0.82 -10.61
CA MET A 12 -4.81 -0.57 -9.44
C MET A 12 -4.13 0.21 -8.32
N ILE A 13 -2.81 0.40 -8.38
CA ILE A 13 -2.02 1.09 -7.35
C ILE A 13 -1.28 2.31 -7.87
N THR A 14 -1.67 2.79 -9.06
CA THR A 14 -1.19 4.06 -9.60
C THR A 14 -1.77 5.21 -8.78
N GLN A 15 -1.10 6.37 -8.84
CA GLN A 15 -1.59 7.60 -8.25
C GLN A 15 -3.03 7.92 -8.71
N GLU A 16 -3.31 7.76 -10.01
CA GLU A 16 -4.62 8.01 -10.61
C GLU A 16 -5.68 7.03 -10.10
N ALA A 17 -5.35 5.73 -10.03
CA ALA A 17 -6.25 4.72 -9.48
C ALA A 17 -6.56 4.97 -8.00
N ILE A 18 -5.54 5.32 -7.21
CA ILE A 18 -5.70 5.67 -5.79
C ILE A 18 -6.62 6.88 -5.64
N ALA A 19 -6.37 7.95 -6.39
CA ALA A 19 -7.21 9.15 -6.36
C ALA A 19 -8.66 8.84 -6.77
N MET A 20 -8.85 8.02 -7.80
CA MET A 20 -10.17 7.60 -8.26
C MET A 20 -10.91 6.76 -7.20
N MET A 21 -10.23 5.83 -6.54
CA MET A 21 -10.81 5.07 -5.43
C MET A 21 -11.17 5.99 -4.27
N MET A 22 -10.25 6.86 -3.84
CA MET A 22 -10.47 7.80 -2.73
C MET A 22 -11.60 8.80 -3.00
N SER A 23 -11.84 9.19 -4.24
CA SER A 23 -12.98 10.05 -4.62
C SER A 23 -14.35 9.45 -4.29
N LYS A 24 -14.43 8.11 -4.16
CA LYS A 24 -15.64 7.36 -3.81
C LYS A 24 -15.73 7.07 -2.32
N ILE A 25 -14.68 7.37 -1.55
CA ILE A 25 -14.65 7.18 -0.09
C ILE A 25 -15.15 8.46 0.56
N ARG A 26 -16.05 8.31 1.54
CA ARG A 26 -16.54 9.42 2.36
C ARG A 26 -15.37 10.18 3.01
N PRO A 27 -15.50 11.48 3.30
CA PRO A 27 -14.45 12.25 3.98
C PRO A 27 -13.98 11.63 5.31
N ASP A 28 -14.86 10.92 6.02
CA ASP A 28 -14.59 10.21 7.28
C ASP A 28 -14.35 8.70 7.09
N GLY A 29 -14.31 8.24 5.85
CA GLY A 29 -14.04 6.85 5.48
C GLY A 29 -12.56 6.52 5.46
N VAL A 30 -12.26 5.23 5.30
CA VAL A 30 -10.91 4.73 5.04
C VAL A 30 -10.96 3.74 3.88
N LEU A 31 -9.90 3.73 3.08
CA LEU A 31 -9.65 2.69 2.08
C LEU A 31 -8.61 1.72 2.65
N VAL A 32 -8.86 0.42 2.55
CA VAL A 32 -7.89 -0.61 2.93
C VAL A 32 -7.50 -1.39 1.68
N VAL A 33 -6.21 -1.38 1.36
CA VAL A 33 -5.65 -2.09 0.21
C VAL A 33 -4.78 -3.21 0.74
N HIS A 34 -5.14 -4.46 0.46
CA HIS A 34 -4.27 -5.59 0.72
C HIS A 34 -3.19 -5.61 -0.35
N ILE A 35 -1.91 -5.63 0.05
CA ILE A 35 -0.77 -5.50 -0.87
C ILE A 35 0.24 -6.64 -0.71
N SER A 36 -0.13 -7.71 -0.01
CA SER A 36 0.74 -8.85 0.20
C SER A 36 1.13 -9.46 -1.15
N ASN A 37 2.42 -9.40 -1.46
CA ASN A 37 2.96 -10.00 -2.66
C ASN A 37 4.31 -10.67 -2.36
N ARG A 38 4.56 -11.81 -3.00
CA ARG A 38 5.79 -12.58 -2.79
C ARG A 38 7.01 -11.98 -3.48
N TYR A 39 6.79 -11.14 -4.49
CA TYR A 39 7.82 -10.69 -5.40
C TYR A 39 8.07 -9.19 -5.34
N LEU A 40 7.08 -8.37 -4.95
CA LEU A 40 7.15 -6.92 -5.00
C LEU A 40 6.96 -6.24 -3.64
N GLY A 41 7.84 -5.30 -3.32
CA GLY A 41 7.71 -4.36 -2.21
C GLY A 41 6.81 -3.18 -2.61
N LEU A 42 5.50 -3.33 -2.41
CA LEU A 42 4.50 -2.35 -2.90
C LEU A 42 4.20 -1.20 -1.95
N GLN A 43 4.55 -1.33 -0.66
CA GLN A 43 4.18 -0.38 0.40
C GLN A 43 4.58 1.06 0.06
N ASN A 44 5.83 1.28 -0.31
CA ASN A 44 6.35 2.61 -0.67
C ASN A 44 5.74 3.19 -1.94
N ILE A 45 5.38 2.34 -2.93
CA ILE A 45 4.77 2.79 -4.19
C ILE A 45 3.36 3.32 -3.92
N VAL A 46 2.57 2.55 -3.15
CA VAL A 46 1.22 2.95 -2.75
C VAL A 46 1.28 4.20 -1.87
N ALA A 47 2.21 4.26 -0.92
CA ALA A 47 2.37 5.41 -0.03
C ALA A 47 2.76 6.69 -0.79
N ASP A 48 3.71 6.60 -1.72
CA ASP A 48 4.09 7.74 -2.56
C ASP A 48 2.91 8.22 -3.42
N GLY A 49 2.15 7.30 -4.02
CA GLY A 49 0.97 7.63 -4.84
C GLY A 49 -0.14 8.28 -4.02
N ALA A 50 -0.38 7.77 -2.83
CA ALA A 50 -1.36 8.32 -1.89
C ALA A 50 -0.97 9.73 -1.42
N HIS A 51 0.30 9.94 -1.03
CA HIS A 51 0.78 11.25 -0.62
C HIS A 51 0.77 12.27 -1.76
N ALA A 52 1.04 11.85 -3.00
CA ALA A 52 0.91 12.71 -4.18
C ALA A 52 -0.55 13.18 -4.39
N GLY A 53 -1.54 12.39 -3.95
CA GLY A 53 -2.95 12.77 -3.90
C GLY A 53 -3.38 13.53 -2.64
N GLY A 54 -2.48 13.79 -1.69
CA GLY A 54 -2.78 14.46 -0.42
C GLY A 54 -3.46 13.59 0.63
N PHE A 55 -3.39 12.26 0.50
CA PHE A 55 -3.99 11.32 1.46
C PHE A 55 -3.00 10.91 2.54
N ALA A 56 -3.51 10.65 3.75
CA ALA A 56 -2.73 10.07 4.84
C ALA A 56 -2.63 8.55 4.68
N VAL A 57 -1.52 7.96 5.11
CA VAL A 57 -1.20 6.54 4.91
C VAL A 57 -0.69 5.87 6.18
N MET A 58 -1.16 4.65 6.43
CA MET A 58 -0.58 3.71 7.40
C MET A 58 -0.31 2.35 6.75
N GLU A 59 0.79 1.72 7.10
CA GLU A 59 1.05 0.31 6.80
C GLU A 59 0.71 -0.56 7.99
N GLY A 60 0.10 -1.70 7.71
CA GLY A 60 -0.09 -2.78 8.66
C GLY A 60 0.51 -4.07 8.14
N SER A 61 1.26 -4.73 9.00
CA SER A 61 2.02 -5.92 8.64
C SER A 61 1.90 -6.99 9.71
N ARG A 62 1.84 -8.23 9.26
CA ARG A 62 2.01 -9.41 10.10
C ARG A 62 2.92 -10.37 9.35
N ASP A 63 4.06 -10.68 9.94
CA ASP A 63 4.96 -11.67 9.37
C ASP A 63 4.35 -13.07 9.52
N GLY A 64 4.58 -13.88 8.50
CA GLY A 64 4.25 -15.30 8.55
C GLY A 64 5.20 -16.04 9.48
N ASN A 65 4.80 -17.21 9.95
CA ASN A 65 5.68 -18.08 10.72
C ASN A 65 6.65 -18.86 9.81
N ASP A 66 7.95 -18.54 9.91
CA ASP A 66 9.03 -19.23 9.20
C ASP A 66 9.07 -20.76 9.44
N ALA A 67 8.52 -21.24 10.56
CA ALA A 67 8.44 -22.66 10.87
C ALA A 67 7.40 -23.41 10.03
N ASN A 68 6.49 -22.71 9.34
CA ASN A 68 5.57 -23.32 8.38
C ASN A 68 5.33 -22.42 7.16
N PRO A 69 6.30 -22.39 6.21
CA PRO A 69 6.26 -21.53 5.03
C PRO A 69 5.05 -21.77 4.12
N ASN A 70 4.41 -22.94 4.25
CA ASN A 70 3.26 -23.35 3.45
C ASN A 70 1.90 -23.02 4.11
N ALA A 71 1.88 -22.64 5.39
CA ALA A 71 0.62 -22.41 6.12
C ALA A 71 0.43 -20.98 6.65
N ASP A 72 1.50 -20.18 6.78
CA ASP A 72 1.41 -18.83 7.32
C ASP A 72 2.10 -17.84 6.37
N THR A 73 1.37 -17.34 5.38
CA THR A 73 1.87 -16.30 4.48
C THR A 73 1.74 -14.95 5.17
N GLY A 74 2.86 -14.21 5.26
CA GLY A 74 2.84 -12.85 5.78
C GLY A 74 1.81 -11.97 5.07
N VAL A 75 1.18 -11.08 5.84
CA VAL A 75 0.18 -10.14 5.36
C VAL A 75 0.77 -8.74 5.43
N ARG A 76 0.52 -7.96 4.37
CA ARG A 76 0.80 -6.54 4.25
C ARG A 76 -0.44 -5.84 3.71
N ALA A 77 -0.82 -4.75 4.36
CA ALA A 77 -1.96 -3.93 3.96
C ALA A 77 -1.66 -2.45 4.18
N ILE A 78 -2.30 -1.59 3.40
CA ILE A 78 -2.22 -0.14 3.51
C ILE A 78 -3.60 0.40 3.85
N ILE A 79 -3.67 1.33 4.80
CA ILE A 79 -4.86 2.13 5.07
C ILE A 79 -4.62 3.55 4.56
N LEU A 80 -5.58 4.08 3.82
CA LEU A 80 -5.60 5.46 3.34
C LEU A 80 -6.80 6.21 3.92
N ALA A 81 -6.61 7.50 4.22
CA ALA A 81 -7.70 8.42 4.57
C ALA A 81 -7.45 9.83 4.01
N HIS A 82 -8.51 10.64 3.98
CA HIS A 82 -8.43 12.03 3.52
C HIS A 82 -7.63 12.95 4.46
N ASN A 83 -7.36 12.54 5.71
CA ASN A 83 -6.53 13.28 6.66
C ASN A 83 -5.92 12.36 7.73
N GLU A 84 -4.86 12.83 8.38
CA GLU A 84 -4.13 12.08 9.40
C GLU A 84 -4.94 11.86 10.68
N GLU A 85 -5.77 12.83 11.08
CA GLU A 85 -6.64 12.73 12.26
C GLU A 85 -7.55 11.51 12.18
N ARG A 86 -8.02 11.17 10.97
CA ARG A 86 -8.82 9.98 10.75
C ARG A 86 -8.04 8.70 11.03
N LEU A 87 -6.73 8.69 10.74
CA LEU A 87 -5.88 7.53 10.95
C LEU A 87 -5.39 7.39 12.40
N ALA A 88 -5.36 8.48 13.17
CA ALA A 88 -4.86 8.49 14.56
C ALA A 88 -5.51 7.40 15.43
N ARG A 89 -6.78 7.06 15.21
CA ARG A 89 -7.51 6.01 15.95
C ARG A 89 -7.05 4.57 15.67
N TYR A 90 -6.28 4.35 14.60
CA TYR A 90 -5.77 3.04 14.21
C TYR A 90 -4.31 2.83 14.60
N HIS A 91 -3.61 3.90 15.00
CA HIS A 91 -2.22 3.84 15.44
C HIS A 91 -2.06 2.83 16.59
N GLY A 92 -1.07 1.95 16.49
CA GLY A 92 -0.86 0.88 17.47
C GLY A 92 0.18 -0.14 16.99
N PRO A 93 0.27 -1.31 17.64
CA PRO A 93 1.32 -2.30 17.34
C PRO A 93 1.22 -2.90 15.94
N VAL A 94 0.06 -2.75 15.28
CA VAL A 94 -0.19 -3.29 13.94
C VAL A 94 -0.03 -2.22 12.86
N TRP A 95 -0.45 -0.98 13.10
CA TRP A 95 -0.49 0.08 12.09
C TRP A 95 0.51 1.18 12.41
N THR A 96 1.41 1.44 11.45
CA THR A 96 2.44 2.47 11.55
C THR A 96 2.23 3.50 10.44
N HIS A 97 2.39 4.78 10.76
CA HIS A 97 2.35 5.84 9.75
C HIS A 97 3.45 5.65 8.71
N MET A 98 3.07 5.84 7.44
CA MET A 98 4.04 5.99 6.36
C MET A 98 4.15 7.47 6.02
N TYR A 99 5.38 7.94 5.78
CA TYR A 99 5.67 9.30 5.33
C TYR A 99 6.20 9.27 3.90
N PRO A 100 6.04 10.36 3.12
CA PRO A 100 6.60 10.43 1.78
C PRO A 100 8.11 10.21 1.81
N ARG A 101 8.63 9.42 0.86
CA ARG A 101 10.08 9.27 0.71
C ARG A 101 10.71 10.59 0.24
N PRO A 102 12.01 10.86 0.52
CA PRO A 102 12.67 12.09 0.06
C PRO A 102 12.67 12.29 -1.46
N ASN A 103 12.53 11.21 -2.24
CA ASN A 103 12.37 11.24 -3.69
C ASN A 103 11.24 10.27 -4.06
N PRO A 104 9.97 10.70 -3.94
CA PRO A 104 8.84 9.82 -4.14
C PRO A 104 8.76 9.40 -5.60
N ARG A 105 8.49 8.12 -5.82
CA ARG A 105 8.35 7.52 -7.15
C ARG A 105 7.05 6.73 -7.21
N PRO A 106 5.89 7.43 -7.19
CA PRO A 106 4.63 6.75 -7.38
C PRO A 106 4.58 6.12 -8.77
N TRP A 107 3.87 5.01 -8.89
CA TRP A 107 3.45 4.55 -10.22
C TRP A 107 2.33 5.45 -10.73
N THR A 108 2.32 5.67 -12.03
CA THR A 108 1.26 6.35 -12.75
C THR A 108 0.69 5.42 -13.81
N ASP A 109 -0.48 5.75 -14.34
CA ASP A 109 -1.10 4.98 -15.43
C ASP A 109 -0.18 4.86 -16.66
N ASP A 110 0.68 5.86 -16.91
CA ASP A 110 1.65 5.89 -18.01
C ASP A 110 3.04 5.35 -17.66
N HIS A 111 3.33 5.13 -16.37
CA HIS A 111 4.67 4.72 -15.92
C HIS A 111 4.65 3.80 -14.71
N THR A 112 5.21 2.60 -14.88
CA THR A 112 5.39 1.60 -13.81
C THR A 112 6.85 1.11 -13.83
N ASP A 113 7.53 1.21 -12.69
CA ASP A 113 8.89 0.68 -12.48
C ASP A 113 8.84 -0.60 -11.62
N ILE A 114 8.64 -1.73 -12.29
CA ILE A 114 8.56 -3.06 -11.66
C ILE A 114 9.93 -3.50 -11.11
N MET A 115 11.03 -3.11 -11.76
CA MET A 115 12.37 -3.56 -11.38
C MET A 115 12.77 -3.02 -10.01
N THR A 116 12.47 -1.75 -9.74
CA THR A 116 12.66 -1.17 -8.42
C THR A 116 11.77 -1.85 -7.38
N ALA A 117 10.52 -2.18 -7.73
CA ALA A 117 9.60 -2.86 -6.83
C ALA A 117 10.07 -4.27 -6.44
N ILE A 118 10.70 -5.01 -7.36
CA ILE A 118 11.32 -6.32 -7.06
C ILE A 118 12.49 -6.14 -6.09
N ARG A 119 13.35 -5.14 -6.34
CA ARG A 119 14.52 -4.89 -5.49
C ARG A 119 14.10 -4.51 -4.06
N ASP A 120 13.09 -3.66 -3.92
CA ASP A 120 12.62 -3.16 -2.63
C ASP A 120 11.84 -4.24 -1.82
N ASN A 121 11.69 -5.45 -2.36
CA ASN A 121 11.13 -6.63 -1.67
C ASN A 121 12.19 -7.43 -0.86
N TYR A 122 13.48 -7.20 -1.10
CA TYR A 122 14.62 -7.86 -0.45
C TYR A 122 15.40 -6.87 0.43
#